data_AF-A0A0Q9KQX7-F1
#
_entry.id   AF-A0A0Q9KQX7-F1
#
_cell.length_a   1.000
_cell.length_b   1.000
_cell.length_c   1.000
_cell.angle_alpha   90.00
_cell.angle_beta   90.00
_cell.angle_gamma   90.00
#
_symmetry.space_group_name_H-M   'P 1'
#
loop_
_entity.id
_entity.type
_entity.pdbx_description
1 polymer ?
#
loop_
_entity_poly.entity_id
_entity_poly.type
_entity_poly.pdbx_seq_one_letter_code
_entity_poly.pdbx_strand_id
1 'polypeptide(L)'
;MTGYVAAAAVLATGILLVIAAVGARRLLAPHAPSRAKLSTYESGVDPVGEGWAQSQVRYLSYAFLYVVFAVDAVYLFPWAYVLRDPGLGAASLVEIAVFIGIIVIGLLHAARRGLLRWT
;
A
#
# COMPACT_ATOMS: atom_id res chain seq x y z
N MET A 1 5.15 -26.89 5.68
CA MET A 1 4.23 -26.53 6.79
C MET A 1 4.92 -25.75 7.90
N THR A 2 6.14 -26.11 8.32
CA THR A 2 6.91 -25.40 9.34
C THR A 2 7.10 -23.91 9.08
N GLY A 3 7.34 -23.49 7.83
CA GLY A 3 7.46 -22.07 7.47
C GLY A 3 6.17 -21.28 7.72
N TYR A 4 5.00 -21.86 7.46
CA TYR A 4 3.71 -21.22 7.75
C TYR A 4 3.44 -21.13 9.26
N VAL A 5 3.84 -22.14 10.03
CA VAL A 5 3.77 -22.11 11.49
C VAL A 5 4.65 -20.99 12.05
N ALA A 6 5.87 -20.83 11.54
CA ALA A 6 6.76 -19.74 11.92
C ALA A 6 6.17 -18.36 11.56
N ALA A 7 5.62 -18.19 10.36
CA ALA A 7 4.98 -16.95 9.95
C ALA A 7 3.77 -16.61 10.85
N ALA A 8 2.92 -17.59 11.15
CA ALA A 8 1.79 -17.42 12.04
C ALA A 8 2.24 -17.04 13.47
N ALA A 9 3.29 -17.68 13.98
CA ALA A 9 3.85 -17.38 15.30
C ALA A 9 4.41 -15.94 15.37
N VAL A 10 5.10 -15.47 14.32
CA VAL A 10 5.59 -14.09 14.24
C VAL A 10 4.44 -13.09 14.22
N LEU A 11 3.41 -13.34 13.41
CA LEU A 11 2.21 -12.49 13.35
C LEU A 11 1.49 -12.43 14.70
N ALA A 12 1.27 -13.59 15.33
CA ALA A 12 0.62 -13.67 16.64
C ALA A 12 1.43 -12.93 17.70
N THR A 13 2.75 -13.10 17.72
CA THR A 13 3.64 -12.40 18.66
C THR A 13 3.61 -10.90 18.43
N GLY A 14 3.63 -10.43 17.19
CA GLY A 14 3.53 -9.01 16.86
C GLY A 14 2.21 -8.39 17.34
N ILE A 15 1.08 -9.07 17.11
CA ILE A 15 -0.23 -8.65 17.61
C ILE A 15 -0.24 -8.60 19.14
N LEU A 16 0.27 -9.65 19.80
CA LEU A 16 0.35 -9.73 21.26
C LEU A 16 1.21 -8.59 21.83
N LEU A 17 2.34 -8.26 21.20
CA LEU A 17 3.20 -7.15 21.62
C LEU A 17 2.48 -5.81 21.55
N VAL A 18 1.76 -5.54 20.45
CA VAL A 18 1.00 -4.28 20.30
C VAL A 18 -0.12 -4.21 21.35
N ILE A 19 -0.88 -5.29 21.56
CA ILE A 19 -1.94 -5.35 22.57
C ILE A 19 -1.36 -5.16 23.98
N ALA A 20 -0.27 -5.84 24.30
CA ALA A 20 0.39 -5.72 25.60
C ALA A 20 0.93 -4.30 25.83
N ALA A 21 1.55 -3.67 24.83
CA ALA A 21 2.05 -2.30 24.92
C ALA A 21 0.92 -1.27 25.11
N VAL A 22 -0.16 -1.38 24.33
CA VAL A 22 -1.34 -0.51 24.48
C VAL A 22 -2.03 -0.75 25.83
N GLY A 23 -2.12 -2.01 26.27
CA GLY A 23 -2.66 -2.39 27.58
C GLY A 23 -1.83 -1.84 28.73
N ALA A 24 -0.51 -2.02 28.69
CA ALA A 24 0.42 -1.47 29.67
C ALA A 24 0.33 0.05 29.74
N ARG A 25 0.27 0.75 28.58
CA ARG A 25 0.04 2.20 28.54
C ARG A 25 -1.26 2.58 29.26
N ARG A 26 -2.36 1.87 29.04
CA ARG A 26 -3.64 2.18 29.68
C ARG A 26 -3.62 1.97 31.20
N LEU A 27 -2.81 1.03 31.69
CA LEU A 27 -2.67 0.73 33.12
C LEU A 27 -1.68 1.66 33.84
N LEU A 28 -0.57 2.00 33.19
CA LEU A 28 0.55 2.71 33.81
C LEU A 28 0.52 4.23 33.55
N ALA A 29 -0.05 4.69 32.43
CA ALA A 29 -0.01 6.11 32.09
C ALA A 29 -1.07 6.92 32.87
N PRO A 30 -0.74 8.13 33.34
CA PRO A 30 -1.72 9.02 33.96
C PRO A 30 -2.91 9.31 33.04
N HIS A 31 -4.12 9.10 33.56
CA HIS A 31 -5.36 9.38 32.82
C HIS A 31 -5.88 10.78 33.18
N ALA A 32 -5.59 11.78 32.34
CA ALA A 32 -6.00 13.17 32.55
C ALA A 32 -6.63 13.78 31.29
N PRO A 33 -7.84 13.33 30.90
CA PRO A 33 -8.56 13.89 29.76
C PRO A 33 -8.98 15.34 30.05
N SER A 34 -8.83 16.21 29.06
CA SER A 34 -9.38 17.57 29.09
C SER A 34 -9.93 17.92 27.72
N ARG A 35 -10.90 18.84 27.65
CA ARG A 35 -11.51 19.25 26.37
C ARG A 35 -10.46 19.66 25.34
N ALA A 36 -9.44 20.42 25.75
CA ALA A 36 -8.35 20.85 24.88
C ALA A 36 -7.41 19.73 24.42
N LYS A 37 -7.25 18.63 25.18
CA LYS A 37 -6.47 17.46 24.76
C LYS A 37 -7.23 16.56 23.78
N LEU A 38 -8.55 16.69 23.74
CA LEU A 38 -9.45 15.88 22.91
C LEU A 38 -9.91 16.63 21.65
N SER A 39 -9.61 17.92 21.53
CA SER A 39 -9.86 18.70 20.31
C SER A 39 -8.78 18.45 19.26
N THR A 40 -9.15 18.58 17.99
CA THR A 40 -8.20 18.56 16.87
C THR A 40 -7.13 19.63 17.05
N TYR A 41 -5.89 19.28 16.76
CA TYR A 41 -4.77 20.21 16.81
C TYR A 41 -4.75 21.12 15.58
N GLU A 42 -4.83 22.43 15.77
CA GLU A 42 -4.81 23.44 14.71
C GLU A 42 -3.89 24.62 15.09
N SER A 43 -2.70 24.33 15.62
CA SER A 43 -1.66 25.34 15.95
C SER A 43 -2.15 26.55 16.78
N GLY A 44 -3.14 26.34 17.64
CA GLY A 44 -3.69 27.35 18.54
C GLY A 44 -4.93 28.09 18.04
N VAL A 45 -5.44 27.76 16.85
CA VAL A 45 -6.77 28.21 16.40
C VAL A 45 -7.82 27.13 16.62
N ASP A 46 -9.08 27.53 16.72
CA ASP A 46 -10.19 26.58 16.76
C ASP A 46 -10.30 25.87 15.40
N PRO A 47 -10.48 24.54 15.40
CA PRO A 47 -10.60 23.80 14.15
C PRO A 47 -11.81 24.26 13.35
N VAL A 48 -11.52 24.70 12.13
CA VAL A 48 -12.50 25.18 11.15
C VAL A 48 -12.66 24.15 10.05
N GLY A 49 -13.91 23.79 9.76
CA GLY A 49 -14.28 22.85 8.71
C GLY A 49 -14.98 21.62 9.27
N GLU A 50 -16.26 21.45 8.92
CA GLU A 50 -16.95 20.18 9.10
C GLU A 50 -16.86 19.38 7.78
N GLY A 51 -16.40 18.13 7.85
CA GLY A 51 -16.52 17.16 6.74
C GLY A 51 -15.28 16.95 5.85
N TRP A 52 -15.55 16.47 4.62
CA TRP A 52 -14.61 15.85 3.67
C TRP A 52 -13.80 16.87 2.85
N ALA A 53 -13.22 17.88 3.50
CA ALA A 53 -12.46 18.95 2.82
C ALA A 53 -11.23 18.45 2.02
N GLN A 54 -10.87 17.17 2.11
CA GLN A 54 -9.67 16.58 1.51
C GLN A 54 -9.96 15.41 0.54
N SER A 55 -11.21 15.17 0.12
CA SER A 55 -11.51 14.09 -0.85
C SER A 55 -11.19 14.53 -2.29
N GLN A 56 -9.90 14.68 -2.57
CA GLN A 56 -9.40 15.00 -3.89
C GLN A 56 -9.40 13.74 -4.76
N VAL A 57 -9.94 13.84 -5.98
CA VAL A 57 -9.98 12.72 -6.96
C VAL A 57 -8.58 12.18 -7.27
N ARG A 58 -7.53 12.98 -7.04
CA ARG A 58 -6.13 12.56 -7.20
C ARG A 58 -5.81 11.26 -6.46
N TYR A 59 -6.31 11.05 -5.24
CA TYR A 59 -6.05 9.83 -4.47
C TYR A 59 -6.67 8.60 -5.14
N LEU A 60 -7.87 8.75 -5.71
CA LEU A 60 -8.54 7.69 -6.45
C LEU A 60 -7.75 7.31 -7.71
N SER A 61 -7.25 8.30 -8.45
CA SER A 61 -6.44 8.06 -9.66
C SER A 61 -5.18 7.25 -9.35
N TYR A 62 -4.45 7.59 -8.28
CA TYR A 62 -3.27 6.84 -7.85
C TYR A 62 -3.61 5.44 -7.34
N ALA A 63 -4.69 5.30 -6.55
CA ALA A 63 -5.12 4.00 -6.05
C ALA A 63 -5.55 3.07 -7.18
N PHE A 64 -6.33 3.57 -8.14
CA PHE A 64 -6.76 2.80 -9.31
C PHE A 64 -5.55 2.34 -10.14
N LEU A 65 -4.62 3.26 -10.42
CA LEU A 65 -3.40 2.95 -11.16
C LEU A 65 -2.53 1.92 -10.43
N TYR A 66 -2.40 2.04 -9.11
CA TYR A 66 -1.70 1.07 -8.28
C TYR A 66 -2.31 -0.33 -8.39
N VAL A 67 -3.64 -0.46 -8.27
CA VAL A 67 -4.31 -1.77 -8.33
C VAL A 67 -4.07 -2.44 -9.68
N VAL A 68 -4.18 -1.70 -10.78
CA VAL A 68 -3.92 -2.20 -12.14
C VAL A 68 -2.49 -2.73 -12.24
N PHE A 69 -1.49 -1.92 -11.89
CA PHE A 69 -0.09 -2.35 -11.96
C PHE A 69 0.28 -3.44 -10.94
N ALA A 70 -0.36 -3.47 -9.77
CA ALA A 70 -0.12 -4.50 -8.76
C ALA A 70 -0.55 -5.86 -9.29
N VAL A 71 -1.70 -5.94 -9.97
CA VAL A 71 -2.16 -7.17 -10.63
C VAL A 71 -1.17 -7.57 -11.74
N ASP A 72 -0.72 -6.61 -12.55
CA ASP A 72 0.24 -6.89 -13.62
C ASP A 72 1.59 -7.40 -13.07
N ALA A 73 2.08 -6.81 -11.99
CA ALA A 73 3.33 -7.21 -11.33
C ALA A 73 3.26 -8.62 -10.76
N VAL A 74 2.09 -9.09 -10.33
CA VAL A 74 1.91 -10.46 -9.83
C VAL A 74 2.24 -11.50 -10.91
N TYR A 75 2.05 -11.20 -12.20
CA TYR A 75 2.40 -12.10 -13.29
C TYR A 75 3.91 -12.26 -13.52
N LEU A 76 4.72 -11.32 -13.04
CA LEU A 76 6.18 -11.41 -13.17
C LEU A 76 6.78 -12.52 -12.30
N PHE A 77 6.14 -12.88 -11.19
CA PHE A 77 6.61 -13.93 -10.28
C PHE A 77 6.59 -15.34 -10.91
N PRO A 78 5.46 -15.84 -11.48
CA PRO A 78 5.46 -17.13 -12.14
C PRO A 78 6.30 -17.12 -13.42
N TRP A 79 6.40 -15.99 -14.13
CA TRP A 79 7.27 -15.88 -15.31
C TRP A 79 8.74 -16.18 -14.99
N ALA A 80 9.23 -15.78 -13.80
CA ALA A 80 10.59 -16.09 -13.37
C ALA A 80 10.87 -17.60 -13.27
N TYR A 81 9.83 -18.43 -13.09
CA TYR A 81 9.94 -19.89 -13.15
C TYR A 81 9.95 -20.39 -14.59
N VAL A 82 9.06 -19.86 -15.46
CA VAL A 82 8.99 -20.21 -16.89
C VAL A 82 10.31 -19.94 -17.60
N LEU A 83 11.00 -18.85 -17.25
CA LEU A 83 12.31 -18.51 -17.82
C LEU A 83 13.38 -19.60 -17.62
N ARG A 84 13.23 -20.46 -16.59
CA ARG A 84 14.15 -21.57 -16.31
C ARG A 84 13.91 -22.79 -17.19
N ASP A 85 12.78 -22.85 -17.89
CA ASP A 85 12.49 -23.94 -18.82
C ASP A 85 13.33 -23.78 -20.11
N PRO A 86 14.20 -24.75 -20.45
CA PRO A 86 15.06 -24.67 -21.63
C PRO A 86 14.29 -24.55 -22.96
N GLY A 87 13.05 -25.04 -23.02
CA GLY A 87 12.22 -24.98 -24.22
C GLY A 87 11.51 -23.64 -24.43
N LEU A 88 11.30 -22.88 -23.36
CA LEU A 88 10.49 -21.65 -23.38
C LEU A 88 11.31 -20.39 -23.05
N GLY A 89 12.50 -20.50 -22.47
CA GLY A 89 13.28 -19.36 -21.97
C GLY A 89 13.44 -18.21 -22.97
N ALA A 90 13.92 -18.50 -24.19
CA ALA A 90 14.15 -17.45 -25.20
C ALA A 90 12.85 -16.82 -25.75
N ALA A 91 11.80 -17.61 -25.98
CA ALA A 91 10.50 -17.11 -26.45
C ALA A 91 9.79 -16.29 -25.36
N SER A 92 9.83 -16.77 -24.11
CA SER A 92 9.22 -16.10 -22.96
C SER A 92 9.85 -14.74 -22.64
N LEU A 93 11.12 -14.51 -23.02
CA LEU A 93 11.76 -13.19 -22.91
C LEU A 93 11.13 -12.16 -23.85
N VAL A 94 10.74 -12.58 -25.05
CA VAL A 94 10.04 -11.70 -26.00
C VAL A 94 8.63 -11.40 -25.49
N GLU A 95 7.93 -12.42 -24.99
CA GLU A 95 6.57 -12.27 -24.44
C GLU A 95 6.54 -11.31 -23.25
N ILE A 96 7.48 -11.44 -22.30
CA ILE A 96 7.54 -10.51 -21.16
C ILE A 96 7.93 -9.10 -21.59
N ALA A 97 8.79 -8.95 -22.61
CA ALA A 97 9.16 -7.65 -23.14
C ALA A 97 7.96 -6.95 -23.78
N VAL A 98 7.12 -7.70 -24.51
CA VAL A 98 5.85 -7.21 -25.05
C VAL A 98 4.88 -6.84 -23.92
N PHE A 99 4.73 -7.69 -22.90
CA PHE A 99 3.89 -7.43 -21.74
C PHE A 99 4.30 -6.13 -21.00
N ILE A 100 5.59 -5.98 -20.68
CA ILE A 100 6.14 -4.75 -20.10
C ILE A 100 5.93 -3.57 -21.04
N GLY A 101 6.11 -3.75 -22.35
CA GLY A 101 5.86 -2.72 -23.36
C GLY A 101 4.43 -2.18 -23.28
N ILE A 102 3.43 -3.05 -23.15
CA ILE A 102 2.01 -2.67 -23.01
C ILE A 102 1.78 -1.86 -21.72
N ILE A 103 2.35 -2.30 -20.60
CA ILE A 103 2.30 -1.59 -19.31
C ILE A 103 2.90 -0.18 -19.44
N VAL A 104 4.08 -0.08 -20.06
CA VAL A 104 4.77 1.21 -20.29
C VAL A 104 3.93 2.13 -21.16
N ILE A 105 3.29 1.62 -22.22
CA ILE A 105 2.38 2.40 -23.06
C ILE A 105 1.20 2.93 -22.23
N GLY A 106 0.59 2.09 -21.38
CA GLY A 106 -0.47 2.50 -20.46
C GLY A 106 -0.03 3.61 -19.50
N LEU A 107 1.16 3.46 -18.90
CA LEU A 107 1.75 4.45 -18.00
C LEU A 107 2.03 5.78 -18.72
N LEU A 108 2.61 5.73 -19.91
CA LEU A 108 2.86 6.92 -20.75
C LEU A 108 1.54 7.62 -21.10
N HIS A 109 0.49 6.87 -21.42
CA HIS A 109 -0.84 7.43 -21.66
C HIS A 109 -1.39 8.13 -20.41
N ALA A 110 -1.33 7.48 -19.24
CA ALA A 110 -1.78 8.05 -17.98
C ALA A 110 -1.02 9.34 -17.63
N ALA A 111 0.30 9.35 -17.85
CA ALA A 111 1.14 10.53 -17.68
C ALA A 111 0.71 11.68 -18.60
N ARG A 112 0.50 11.40 -19.89
CA ARG A 112 0.03 12.39 -20.87
C ARG A 112 -1.35 12.95 -20.55
N ARG A 113 -2.23 12.15 -19.94
CA ARG A 113 -3.57 12.57 -19.48
C ARG A 113 -3.53 13.34 -18.16
N GLY A 114 -2.34 13.55 -17.57
CA GLY A 114 -2.18 14.31 -16.34
C GLY A 114 -2.64 13.58 -15.08
N LEU A 115 -2.89 12.26 -15.15
CA LEU A 115 -3.31 11.46 -13.99
C LEU A 115 -2.22 11.36 -12.91
N LEU A 116 -0.96 11.62 -13.29
CA LEU A 116 0.22 11.62 -12.41
C LEU A 116 0.59 13.01 -11.90
N ARG A 117 -0.28 14.02 -12.04
CA ARG A 117 0.02 15.37 -11.54
C ARG A 117 -0.30 15.48 -10.05
N TRP A 118 0.70 15.87 -9.27
CA TRP A 118 0.54 16.23 -7.86
C TRP A 118 0.48 17.75 -7.68
N THR A 119 -0.49 18.36 -8.36
CA THR A 119 -0.79 19.80 -8.30
C THR A 119 -2.27 19.98 -8.10
#